data_AF-A0A7X5YGW9-F1
#
_entry.id   AF-A0A7X5YGW9-F1
#
_cell.length_a   1.000
_cell.length_b   1.000
_cell.length_c   1.000
_cell.angle_alpha   90.00
_cell.angle_beta   90.00
_cell.angle_gamma   90.00
#
_symmetry.space_group_name_H-M   'P 1'
#
loop_
_entity.id
_entity.type
_entity.pdbx_description
1 polymer ?
#
loop_
_entity_poly.entity_id
_entity_poly.type
_entity_poly.pdbx_seq_one_letter_code
_entity_poly.pdbx_strand_id
1 'polypeptide(L)'
;MEALLEKAKECGFDACGIVPVDVLFRERERLERWIGQGFHAGMNYMANNIEKRENPALLVEGARSVIVTLTNYYTPKLQSEGIPVVARYAYGKDYHRVVKDRLFKLHTCLEEVTGRKITGRAFVDSAPVFEHEWARRAGLGWIGRNSLLIHPRLGSYCFIGVIISDFEPSRYSLPEERNFCGQCNRCVEACPTGALSSHEVNANLCISYNTIERKDDIPSEIKKKMGDRFFGCDACQEVCPWNRKAVLHHVEEFSPNEWLMRMSREEWLALDEETFQVRFKESPLQRPGLERIKHNL
;
A
#
# COMPACT_ATOMS: atom_id res chain seq x y z
N MET A 1 -25.23 -3.55 -4.96
CA MET A 1 -24.33 -2.85 -4.03
C MET A 1 -24.27 -3.57 -2.68
N GLU A 2 -25.39 -3.66 -1.94
CA GLU A 2 -25.39 -4.25 -0.58
C GLU A 2 -24.82 -5.66 -0.52
N ALA A 3 -25.25 -6.56 -1.43
CA ALA A 3 -24.70 -7.92 -1.52
C ALA A 3 -23.18 -7.96 -1.78
N LEU A 4 -22.62 -7.03 -2.58
CA LEU A 4 -21.17 -6.96 -2.79
C LEU A 4 -20.45 -6.56 -1.50
N LEU A 5 -20.98 -5.58 -0.76
CA LEU A 5 -20.37 -5.13 0.49
C LEU A 5 -20.40 -6.23 1.55
N GLU A 6 -21.51 -6.97 1.63
CA GLU A 6 -21.65 -8.13 2.51
C GLU A 6 -20.65 -9.23 2.13
N LYS A 7 -20.57 -9.62 0.85
CA LYS A 7 -19.61 -10.63 0.37
C LYS A 7 -18.17 -10.19 0.57
N ALA A 8 -17.84 -8.92 0.35
CA ALA A 8 -16.49 -8.41 0.62
C ALA A 8 -16.14 -8.52 2.11
N LYS A 9 -17.09 -8.23 3.00
CA LYS A 9 -16.91 -8.40 4.45
C LYS A 9 -16.72 -9.87 4.83
N GLU A 10 -17.52 -10.78 4.27
CA GLU A 10 -17.37 -12.23 4.44
C GLU A 10 -16.00 -12.73 3.94
N CYS A 11 -15.48 -12.15 2.86
CA CYS A 11 -14.14 -12.44 2.35
C CYS A 11 -13.00 -11.83 3.20
N GLY A 12 -13.33 -11.08 4.26
CA GLY A 12 -12.37 -10.50 5.20
C GLY A 12 -11.86 -9.11 4.82
N PHE A 13 -12.59 -8.33 4.01
CA PHE A 13 -12.25 -6.93 3.76
C PHE A 13 -12.93 -6.00 4.77
N ASP A 14 -12.20 -4.98 5.23
CA ASP A 14 -12.70 -3.99 6.21
C ASP A 14 -13.54 -2.90 5.55
N ALA A 15 -13.29 -2.63 4.27
CA ALA A 15 -14.09 -1.73 3.45
C ALA A 15 -14.07 -2.20 1.99
N CYS A 16 -15.14 -1.87 1.27
CA CYS A 16 -15.30 -2.18 -0.14
C CYS A 16 -16.10 -1.06 -0.81
N GLY A 17 -15.75 -0.74 -2.04
CA GLY A 17 -16.52 0.16 -2.90
C GLY A 17 -16.36 -0.24 -4.35
N ILE A 18 -17.30 0.19 -5.19
CA ILE A 18 -17.29 -0.11 -6.62
C ILE A 18 -17.60 1.14 -7.41
N VAL A 19 -16.82 1.43 -8.43
CA VAL A 19 -16.98 2.60 -9.30
C VAL A 19 -16.95 2.19 -10.76
N PRO A 20 -17.56 2.99 -11.67
CA PRO A 20 -17.42 2.72 -13.09
C PRO A 20 -15.96 2.87 -13.51
N VAL A 21 -15.57 2.09 -14.52
CA VAL A 21 -14.31 2.35 -15.23
C VAL A 21 -14.38 3.73 -15.87
N ASP A 22 -13.29 4.47 -15.74
CA ASP A 22 -13.15 5.84 -16.23
C ASP A 22 -11.68 6.13 -16.56
N VAL A 23 -11.43 7.19 -17.31
CA VAL A 23 -10.09 7.63 -17.74
C VAL A 23 -9.56 8.68 -16.76
N LEU A 24 -8.42 8.38 -16.13
CA LEU A 24 -7.82 9.20 -15.08
C LEU A 24 -6.82 10.24 -15.64
N PHE A 25 -7.31 11.14 -16.51
CA PHE A 25 -6.47 12.15 -17.19
C PHE A 25 -5.67 13.02 -16.21
N ARG A 26 -6.29 13.49 -15.11
CA ARG A 26 -5.62 14.36 -14.13
C ARG A 26 -4.51 13.64 -13.37
N GLU A 27 -4.75 12.37 -13.03
CA GLU A 27 -3.78 11.54 -12.34
C GLU A 27 -2.61 11.18 -13.25
N ARG A 28 -2.88 10.96 -14.54
CA ARG A 28 -1.84 10.83 -15.57
C ARG A 28 -0.97 12.09 -15.64
N GLU A 29 -1.56 13.28 -15.80
CA GLU A 29 -0.80 14.54 -15.86
C GLU A 29 0.04 14.76 -14.58
N ARG A 30 -0.50 14.40 -13.41
CA ARG A 30 0.25 14.45 -12.15
C ARG A 30 1.41 13.47 -12.13
N LEU A 31 1.20 12.24 -12.60
CA LEU A 31 2.25 11.23 -12.71
C LEU A 31 3.35 11.68 -13.68
N GLU A 32 3.00 12.18 -14.86
CA GLU A 32 3.95 12.65 -15.86
C GLU A 32 4.78 13.83 -15.34
N ARG A 33 4.16 14.80 -14.64
CA ARG A 33 4.90 15.89 -13.96
C ARG A 33 5.84 15.37 -12.89
N TRP A 34 5.38 14.46 -12.04
CA TRP A 34 6.19 13.84 -10.98
C TRP A 34 7.38 13.06 -11.56
N ILE A 35 7.19 12.36 -12.68
CA ILE A 35 8.25 11.70 -13.43
C ILE A 35 9.22 12.72 -14.02
N GLY A 36 8.71 13.77 -14.66
CA GLY A 36 9.52 14.83 -15.28
C GLY A 36 10.39 15.61 -14.29
N GLN A 37 9.97 15.68 -13.02
CA GLN A 37 10.78 16.23 -11.92
C GLN A 37 11.85 15.25 -11.40
N GLY A 38 11.89 14.01 -11.92
CA GLY A 38 12.77 12.95 -11.43
C GLY A 38 12.38 12.40 -10.05
N PHE A 39 11.18 12.71 -9.54
CA PHE A 39 10.77 12.33 -8.19
C PHE A 39 10.48 10.83 -8.02
N HIS A 40 10.38 10.10 -9.14
CA HIS A 40 10.28 8.63 -9.15
C HIS A 40 11.59 7.91 -8.83
N ALA A 41 12.71 8.63 -8.72
CA ALA A 41 14.03 8.07 -8.46
C ALA A 41 14.32 6.91 -9.44
N GLY A 42 14.77 5.75 -8.95
CA GLY A 42 15.04 4.57 -9.77
C GLY A 42 13.82 3.71 -10.13
N MET A 43 12.59 4.12 -9.79
CA MET A 43 11.38 3.35 -10.09
C MET A 43 10.95 3.53 -11.56
N ASN A 44 11.78 3.08 -12.50
CA ASN A 44 11.53 3.22 -13.95
C ASN A 44 10.18 2.60 -14.39
N TYR A 45 9.66 1.63 -13.64
CA TYR A 45 8.33 1.06 -13.89
C TYR A 45 7.18 2.06 -13.72
N MET A 46 7.41 3.20 -13.06
CA MET A 46 6.44 4.30 -12.95
C MET A 46 6.26 5.03 -14.29
N ALA A 47 7.31 5.07 -15.12
CA ALA A 47 7.27 5.63 -16.47
C ALA A 47 6.77 4.65 -17.54
N ASN A 48 6.58 3.38 -17.18
CA ASN A 48 6.08 2.35 -18.09
C ASN A 48 4.55 2.21 -17.98
N ASN A 49 3.90 1.86 -19.10
CA ASN A 49 2.47 1.57 -19.19
C ASN A 49 1.56 2.67 -18.59
N ILE A 50 1.91 3.95 -18.77
CA ILE A 50 1.14 5.09 -18.26
C ILE A 50 -0.29 5.06 -18.77
N GLU A 51 -0.48 4.68 -20.04
CA GLU A 51 -1.79 4.52 -20.68
C GLU A 51 -2.67 3.49 -19.97
N LYS A 52 -2.07 2.42 -19.42
CA LYS A 52 -2.82 1.41 -18.64
C LYS A 52 -3.14 1.88 -17.22
N ARG A 53 -2.30 2.75 -16.63
CA ARG A 53 -2.60 3.41 -15.35
C ARG A 53 -3.77 4.37 -15.50
N GLU A 54 -3.75 5.14 -16.58
CA GLU A 54 -4.79 6.11 -16.93
C GLU A 54 -6.12 5.42 -17.24
N ASN A 55 -6.11 4.37 -18.06
CA ASN A 55 -7.31 3.68 -18.48
C ASN A 55 -7.26 2.18 -18.09
N PRO A 56 -7.93 1.77 -16.99
CA PRO A 56 -7.95 0.39 -16.54
C PRO A 56 -8.64 -0.57 -17.52
N ALA A 57 -9.44 -0.08 -18.49
CA ALA A 57 -10.00 -0.93 -19.55
C ALA A 57 -8.93 -1.56 -20.45
N LEU A 58 -7.70 -1.02 -20.47
CA LEU A 58 -6.56 -1.61 -21.18
C LEU A 58 -5.90 -2.77 -20.42
N LEU A 59 -6.29 -3.00 -19.16
CA LEU A 59 -5.80 -4.12 -18.34
C LEU A 59 -6.73 -5.34 -18.39
N VAL A 60 -8.02 -5.11 -18.63
CA VAL A 60 -9.06 -6.14 -18.72
C VAL A 60 -10.04 -5.73 -19.82
N GLU A 61 -10.07 -6.50 -20.90
CA GLU A 61 -10.97 -6.26 -22.02
C GLU A 61 -12.44 -6.29 -21.57
N GLY A 62 -13.22 -5.31 -22.03
CA GLY A 62 -14.64 -5.21 -21.68
C GLY A 62 -14.94 -4.73 -20.26
N ALA A 63 -13.93 -4.27 -19.50
CA ALA A 63 -14.14 -3.80 -18.13
C ALA A 63 -15.17 -2.65 -18.03
N ARG A 64 -16.05 -2.75 -17.05
CA ARG A 64 -17.13 -1.80 -16.75
C ARG A 64 -17.04 -1.23 -15.34
N SER A 65 -16.39 -1.93 -14.41
CA SER A 65 -16.23 -1.47 -13.04
C SER A 65 -14.84 -1.74 -12.46
N VAL A 66 -14.53 -0.96 -11.44
CA VAL A 66 -13.38 -1.11 -10.56
C VAL A 66 -13.91 -1.31 -9.15
N ILE A 67 -13.74 -2.51 -8.62
CA ILE A 67 -14.04 -2.84 -7.21
C ILE A 67 -12.77 -2.63 -6.43
N VAL A 68 -12.85 -1.86 -5.35
CA VAL A 68 -11.71 -1.51 -4.50
C VAL A 68 -12.02 -1.97 -3.09
N THR A 69 -11.05 -2.63 -2.46
CA THR A 69 -11.17 -3.13 -1.09
C THR A 69 -10.03 -2.61 -0.23
N LEU A 70 -10.31 -2.45 1.07
CA LEU A 70 -9.30 -2.15 2.08
C LEU A 70 -9.15 -3.32 3.03
N THR A 71 -7.90 -3.61 3.41
CA THR A 71 -7.59 -4.50 4.52
C THR A 71 -6.70 -3.78 5.53
N ASN A 72 -7.20 -3.61 6.74
CA ASN A 72 -6.50 -2.97 7.84
C ASN A 72 -5.34 -3.86 8.34
N TYR A 73 -4.20 -3.24 8.63
CA TYR A 73 -3.02 -3.90 9.21
C TYR A 73 -2.54 -3.22 10.50
N TYR A 74 -3.29 -2.27 11.06
CA TYR A 74 -2.85 -1.54 12.24
C TYR A 74 -2.73 -2.44 13.48
N THR A 75 -1.54 -2.43 14.08
CA THR A 75 -1.26 -3.02 15.38
C THR A 75 -0.57 -2.00 16.28
N PRO A 76 -0.91 -1.94 17.59
CA PRO A 76 -0.20 -1.09 18.54
C PRO A 76 1.14 -1.70 18.97
N LYS A 77 1.42 -2.98 18.65
CA LYS A 77 2.70 -3.61 18.97
C LYS A 77 3.86 -2.83 18.33
N LEU A 78 4.89 -2.59 19.12
CA LEU A 78 6.14 -1.95 18.71
C LEU A 78 7.29 -2.94 18.84
N GLN A 79 8.28 -2.81 17.96
CA GLN A 79 9.56 -3.48 18.12
C GLN A 79 10.25 -3.01 19.41
N SER A 80 11.10 -3.85 20.00
CA SER A 80 11.90 -3.49 21.16
C SER A 80 12.73 -2.21 20.91
N GLU A 81 13.03 -1.46 21.96
CA GLU A 81 13.89 -0.28 21.82
C GLU A 81 15.32 -0.70 21.46
N GLY A 82 16.00 0.11 20.63
CA GLY A 82 17.40 -0.09 20.26
C GLY A 82 17.67 -1.20 19.22
N ILE A 83 16.64 -1.81 18.63
CA ILE A 83 16.80 -2.76 17.52
C ILE A 83 16.50 -2.12 16.15
N PRO A 84 16.98 -2.70 15.04
CA PRO A 84 16.63 -2.25 13.71
C PRO A 84 15.12 -2.25 13.46
N VAL A 85 14.62 -1.17 12.86
CA VAL A 85 13.19 -0.89 12.70
C VAL A 85 12.70 -1.27 11.30
N VAL A 86 11.58 -1.98 11.28
CA VAL A 86 10.78 -2.37 10.12
C VAL A 86 9.44 -1.62 10.18
N ALA A 87 8.96 -1.15 9.04
CA ALA A 87 7.64 -0.55 8.94
C ALA A 87 6.53 -1.58 9.23
N ARG A 88 5.47 -1.16 9.93
CA ARG A 88 4.39 -2.03 10.44
C ARG A 88 3.74 -2.91 9.38
N TYR A 89 3.65 -2.43 8.14
CA TYR A 89 3.05 -3.18 7.04
C TYR A 89 3.78 -4.51 6.76
N ALA A 90 5.05 -4.64 7.17
CA ALA A 90 5.88 -5.80 6.93
C ALA A 90 6.07 -6.69 8.17
N TYR A 91 5.31 -6.47 9.25
CA TYR A 91 5.43 -7.25 10.48
C TYR A 91 4.97 -8.70 10.36
N GLY A 92 3.98 -8.96 9.51
CA GLY A 92 3.38 -10.28 9.31
C GLY A 92 3.73 -10.89 7.96
N LYS A 93 2.79 -11.69 7.45
CA LYS A 93 2.81 -12.30 6.13
C LYS A 93 2.67 -11.25 5.02
N ASP A 94 3.22 -11.56 3.86
CA ASP A 94 3.17 -10.72 2.68
C ASP A 94 1.73 -10.45 2.23
N TYR A 95 1.35 -9.18 2.35
CA TYR A 95 0.01 -8.70 2.04
C TYR A 95 -0.39 -8.97 0.59
N HIS A 96 0.56 -9.03 -0.34
CA HIS A 96 0.27 -9.36 -1.73
C HIS A 96 -0.46 -10.71 -1.85
N ARG A 97 -0.04 -11.70 -1.07
CA ARG A 97 -0.64 -13.04 -1.09
C ARG A 97 -1.99 -13.03 -0.37
N VAL A 98 -2.02 -12.49 0.85
CA VAL A 98 -3.23 -12.46 1.69
C VAL A 98 -4.37 -11.69 1.01
N VAL A 99 -4.11 -10.47 0.53
CA VAL A 99 -5.13 -9.64 -0.12
C VAL A 99 -5.58 -10.26 -1.43
N LYS A 100 -4.66 -10.79 -2.24
CA LYS A 100 -5.00 -11.39 -3.54
C LYS A 100 -5.83 -12.66 -3.41
N ASP A 101 -5.54 -13.51 -2.42
CA ASP A 101 -6.36 -14.69 -2.12
C ASP A 101 -7.80 -14.29 -1.73
N ARG A 102 -7.96 -13.19 -0.97
CA ARG A 102 -9.29 -12.64 -0.65
C ARG A 102 -9.99 -12.05 -1.87
N LEU A 103 -9.25 -11.40 -2.78
CA LEU A 103 -9.83 -10.86 -4.02
C LEU A 103 -10.32 -11.99 -4.93
N PHE A 104 -9.60 -13.11 -5.02
CA PHE A 104 -10.06 -14.28 -5.76
C PHE A 104 -11.34 -14.87 -5.16
N LYS A 105 -11.42 -15.00 -3.83
CA LYS A 105 -12.66 -15.40 -3.15
C LYS A 105 -13.82 -14.47 -3.47
N LEU A 106 -13.60 -13.15 -3.40
CA LEU A 106 -14.63 -12.16 -3.72
C LEU A 106 -15.08 -12.25 -5.19
N HIS A 107 -14.14 -12.47 -6.12
CA HIS A 107 -14.47 -12.68 -7.53
C HIS A 107 -15.39 -13.90 -7.71
N THR A 108 -15.07 -15.03 -7.10
CA THR A 108 -15.91 -16.24 -7.14
C THR A 108 -17.29 -15.97 -6.54
N CYS A 109 -17.37 -15.32 -5.38
CA CYS A 109 -18.65 -14.95 -4.76
C CYS A 109 -19.51 -14.04 -5.66
N LEU A 110 -18.90 -13.15 -6.44
CA LEU A 110 -19.63 -12.31 -7.38
C LEU A 110 -20.23 -13.12 -8.53
N GLU A 111 -19.52 -14.12 -9.05
CA GLU A 111 -20.05 -15.02 -10.07
C GLU A 111 -21.23 -15.84 -9.54
N GLU A 112 -21.11 -16.34 -8.32
CA GLU A 112 -22.18 -17.09 -7.63
C GLU A 112 -23.43 -16.24 -7.42
N VAL A 113 -23.27 -15.00 -6.92
CA VAL A 113 -24.39 -14.08 -6.66
C VAL A 113 -25.07 -13.63 -7.95
N THR A 114 -24.31 -13.44 -9.03
CA THR A 114 -24.86 -12.99 -10.31
C THR A 114 -25.39 -14.12 -11.19
N GLY A 115 -25.03 -15.37 -10.90
CA GLY A 115 -25.38 -16.52 -11.73
C GLY A 115 -24.72 -16.51 -13.11
N ARG A 116 -23.68 -15.69 -13.32
CA ARG A 116 -22.94 -15.60 -14.58
C ARG A 116 -21.43 -15.56 -14.35
N LYS A 117 -20.69 -15.94 -15.38
CA LYS A 117 -19.24 -15.73 -15.42
C LYS A 117 -18.94 -14.23 -15.50
N ILE A 118 -17.94 -13.80 -14.74
CA ILE A 118 -17.42 -12.43 -14.72
C ILE A 118 -16.02 -12.46 -15.30
N THR A 119 -15.75 -11.58 -16.26
CA THR A 119 -14.39 -11.36 -16.75
C THR A 119 -13.75 -10.31 -15.86
N GLY A 120 -12.80 -10.72 -15.03
CA GLY A 120 -12.13 -9.81 -14.11
C GLY A 120 -10.71 -10.23 -13.76
N ARG A 121 -9.93 -9.29 -13.23
CA ARG A 121 -8.57 -9.53 -12.75
C ARG A 121 -8.31 -8.79 -11.44
N ALA A 122 -7.68 -9.50 -10.50
CA ALA A 122 -7.26 -8.97 -9.21
C ALA A 122 -5.85 -8.34 -9.28
N PHE A 123 -5.69 -7.20 -8.63
CA PHE A 123 -4.47 -6.39 -8.55
C PHE A 123 -4.21 -5.96 -7.11
N VAL A 124 -2.93 -6.02 -6.73
CA VAL A 124 -2.40 -5.58 -5.43
C VAL A 124 -0.95 -5.12 -5.67
N ASP A 125 -0.69 -3.81 -5.61
CA ASP A 125 0.61 -3.07 -5.64
C ASP A 125 1.52 -3.26 -6.87
N SER A 126 1.43 -4.42 -7.53
CA SER A 126 2.37 -4.93 -8.52
C SER A 126 2.00 -4.62 -9.97
N ALA A 127 0.95 -3.83 -10.19
CA ALA A 127 0.41 -3.53 -11.51
C ALA A 127 0.24 -2.03 -11.73
N PRO A 128 0.22 -1.56 -12.99
CA PRO A 128 0.02 -0.15 -13.30
C PRO A 128 -1.44 0.27 -13.04
N VAL A 129 -1.82 0.42 -11.78
CA VAL A 129 -3.16 0.83 -11.33
C VAL A 129 -3.00 1.99 -10.33
N PHE A 130 -3.79 3.06 -10.47
CA PHE A 130 -3.84 4.13 -9.48
C PHE A 130 -4.70 3.74 -8.28
N GLU A 131 -4.26 2.75 -7.50
CA GLU A 131 -5.03 2.14 -6.40
C GLU A 131 -5.56 3.17 -5.39
N HIS A 132 -4.71 4.13 -4.99
CA HIS A 132 -5.09 5.23 -4.12
C HIS A 132 -6.24 6.08 -4.70
N GLU A 133 -6.18 6.45 -5.99
CA GLU A 133 -7.25 7.24 -6.61
C GLU A 133 -8.53 6.44 -6.77
N TRP A 134 -8.43 5.17 -7.18
CA TRP A 134 -9.61 4.31 -7.28
C TRP A 134 -10.30 4.14 -5.92
N ALA A 135 -9.53 4.01 -4.83
CA ALA A 135 -10.09 3.96 -3.48
C ALA A 135 -10.77 5.27 -3.06
N ARG A 136 -10.19 6.43 -3.42
CA ARG A 136 -10.81 7.74 -3.20
C ARG A 136 -12.14 7.85 -3.95
N ARG A 137 -12.15 7.53 -5.25
CA ARG A 137 -13.36 7.53 -6.08
C ARG A 137 -14.42 6.57 -5.56
N ALA A 138 -14.01 5.43 -5.00
CA ALA A 138 -14.89 4.45 -4.38
C ALA A 138 -15.44 4.89 -3.01
N GLY A 139 -15.11 6.10 -2.54
CA GLY A 139 -15.61 6.64 -1.27
C GLY A 139 -14.93 6.04 -0.03
N LEU A 140 -13.78 5.39 -0.21
CA LEU A 140 -13.08 4.70 0.88
C LEU A 140 -12.15 5.64 1.68
N GLY A 141 -12.09 6.91 1.31
CA GLY A 141 -11.29 7.90 2.01
C GLY A 141 -10.86 9.06 1.11
N TRP A 142 -9.87 9.80 1.58
CA TRP A 142 -9.22 10.87 0.83
C TRP A 142 -7.71 10.66 0.79
N ILE A 143 -7.04 11.28 -0.17
CA ILE A 143 -5.57 11.24 -0.25
C ILE A 143 -5.00 12.33 0.66
N GLY A 144 -4.25 11.92 1.68
CA GLY A 144 -3.60 12.82 2.62
C GLY A 144 -2.41 13.55 2.01
N ARG A 145 -1.89 14.57 2.73
CA ARG A 145 -0.63 15.24 2.35
C ARG A 145 0.57 14.30 2.32
N ASN A 146 0.52 13.22 3.10
CA ASN A 146 1.51 12.14 3.05
C ASN A 146 1.35 11.21 1.82
N SER A 147 0.45 11.54 0.89
CA SER A 147 0.16 10.80 -0.34
C SER A 147 -0.45 9.40 -0.15
N LEU A 148 -0.91 9.07 1.05
CA LEU A 148 -1.61 7.82 1.35
C LEU A 148 -3.12 8.03 1.36
N LEU A 149 -3.87 6.97 1.08
CA LEU A 149 -5.31 6.95 1.37
C LEU A 149 -5.53 6.97 2.89
N ILE A 150 -6.45 7.81 3.34
CA ILE A 150 -6.89 7.89 4.74
C ILE A 150 -8.37 7.56 4.79
N HIS A 151 -8.73 6.43 5.40
CA HIS A 151 -10.11 6.06 5.68
C HIS A 151 -10.55 6.66 7.03
N PRO A 152 -11.76 7.24 7.15
CA PRO A 152 -12.19 8.00 8.33
C PRO A 152 -12.19 7.20 9.65
N ARG A 153 -12.33 5.87 9.58
CA ARG A 153 -12.32 4.98 10.75
C ARG A 153 -11.07 4.10 10.88
N LEU A 154 -10.40 3.79 9.76
CA LEU A 154 -9.27 2.85 9.76
C LEU A 154 -7.93 3.59 9.76
N GLY A 155 -7.94 4.89 9.47
CA GLY A 155 -6.71 5.66 9.25
C GLY A 155 -6.09 5.32 7.90
N SER A 156 -4.76 5.40 7.83
CA SER A 156 -3.96 5.08 6.64
C SER A 156 -3.33 3.69 6.66
N TYR A 157 -3.56 2.90 7.71
CA TYR A 157 -2.98 1.56 7.85
C TYR A 157 -3.82 0.52 7.09
N CYS A 158 -3.96 0.72 5.78
CA CYS A 158 -4.75 -0.17 4.93
C CYS A 158 -3.95 -0.59 3.69
N PHE A 159 -3.99 -1.88 3.39
CA PHE A 159 -3.67 -2.39 2.06
C PHE A 159 -4.86 -2.17 1.13
N ILE A 160 -4.58 -1.86 -0.14
CA ILE A 160 -5.60 -1.65 -1.16
C ILE A 160 -5.59 -2.85 -2.11
N GLY A 161 -6.76 -3.45 -2.33
CA GLY A 161 -6.97 -4.47 -3.34
C GLY A 161 -7.90 -3.94 -4.42
N VAL A 162 -7.66 -4.34 -5.68
CA VAL A 162 -8.50 -3.91 -6.81
C VAL A 162 -8.92 -5.11 -7.66
N ILE A 163 -10.19 -5.18 -8.04
CA ILE A 163 -10.68 -6.03 -9.12
C ILE A 163 -11.21 -5.12 -10.22
N ILE A 164 -10.61 -5.21 -11.41
CA ILE A 164 -11.15 -4.59 -12.63
C ILE A 164 -11.94 -5.68 -13.35
N SER A 165 -13.21 -5.43 -13.66
CA SER A 165 -14.07 -6.44 -14.28
C SER A 165 -15.19 -5.88 -15.17
N ASP A 166 -15.80 -6.75 -15.95
CA ASP A 166 -17.02 -6.51 -16.73
C ASP A 166 -18.31 -6.51 -15.87
N PHE A 167 -18.18 -6.62 -14.55
CA PHE A 167 -19.32 -6.58 -13.65
C PHE A 167 -19.91 -5.16 -13.63
N GLU A 168 -21.24 -5.08 -13.66
CA GLU A 168 -21.96 -3.81 -13.61
C GLU A 168 -22.98 -3.89 -12.45
N PRO A 169 -22.79 -3.14 -11.36
CA PRO A 169 -23.73 -3.15 -10.25
C PRO A 169 -24.96 -2.29 -10.59
N SER A 170 -26.08 -2.55 -9.91
CA SER A 170 -27.26 -1.66 -9.98
C SER A 170 -27.01 -0.24 -9.46
N ARG A 171 -25.96 -0.05 -8.66
CA ARG A 171 -25.55 1.24 -8.09
C ARG A 171 -24.06 1.22 -7.80
N TYR A 172 -23.39 2.35 -8.07
CA TYR A 172 -21.99 2.59 -7.73
C TYR A 172 -21.82 3.34 -6.41
N SER A 173 -20.62 3.24 -5.85
CA SER A 173 -20.18 4.04 -4.71
C SER A 173 -20.08 5.51 -5.11
N LEU A 174 -20.19 6.39 -4.11
CA LEU A 174 -19.99 7.81 -4.29
C LEU A 174 -18.63 8.20 -3.72
N PRO A 175 -17.86 9.07 -4.40
CA PRO A 175 -16.58 9.55 -3.92
C PRO A 175 -16.73 10.36 -2.63
N GLU A 176 -15.72 10.31 -1.76
CA GLU A 176 -15.58 11.33 -0.72
C GLU A 176 -14.85 12.52 -1.34
N GLU A 177 -15.59 13.60 -1.58
CA GLU A 177 -15.05 14.81 -2.20
C GLU A 177 -14.24 15.66 -1.23
N ARG A 178 -14.39 15.47 0.09
CA ARG A 178 -13.69 16.28 1.09
C ARG A 178 -12.32 15.71 1.42
N ASN A 179 -11.33 16.60 1.40
CA ASN A 179 -10.03 16.33 2.01
C ASN A 179 -10.02 16.84 3.46
N PHE A 180 -9.87 15.94 4.43
CA PHE A 180 -9.91 16.29 5.86
C PHE A 180 -8.53 16.55 6.46
N CYS A 181 -7.49 16.77 5.66
CA CYS A 181 -6.23 17.30 6.17
C CYS A 181 -6.36 18.77 6.59
N GLY A 182 -7.20 19.57 5.91
CA GLY A 182 -7.32 21.01 6.17
C GLY A 182 -5.95 21.70 6.14
N GLN A 183 -5.64 22.47 7.17
CA GLN A 183 -4.35 23.16 7.34
C GLN A 183 -3.27 22.30 8.03
N CYS A 184 -3.56 21.04 8.38
CA CYS A 184 -2.60 20.16 9.04
C CYS A 184 -1.38 19.89 8.14
N ASN A 185 -0.18 20.02 8.71
CA ASN A 185 1.10 19.79 8.02
C ASN A 185 2.04 18.81 8.75
N ARG A 186 1.53 18.10 9.78
CA ARG A 186 2.34 17.27 10.68
C ARG A 186 3.20 16.21 9.97
N CYS A 187 2.66 15.55 8.96
CA CYS A 187 3.40 14.51 8.23
C CYS A 187 4.56 15.08 7.40
N VAL A 188 4.39 16.28 6.85
CA VAL A 188 5.43 16.99 6.10
C VAL A 188 6.54 17.42 7.06
N GLU A 189 6.17 18.01 8.21
CA GLU A 189 7.11 18.46 9.24
C GLU A 189 7.89 17.31 9.90
N ALA A 190 7.22 16.17 10.11
CA ALA A 190 7.83 15.00 10.74
C ALA A 190 8.65 14.14 9.78
N CYS A 191 8.58 14.37 8.46
CA CYS A 191 9.31 13.58 7.48
C CYS A 191 10.82 13.80 7.68
N PRO A 192 11.60 12.77 8.10
CA PRO A 192 12.98 12.99 8.54
C PRO A 192 13.89 13.58 7.46
N THR A 193 13.59 13.26 6.21
CA THR A 193 14.38 13.63 5.03
C THR A 193 13.77 14.76 4.21
N GLY A 194 12.60 15.28 4.60
CA GLY A 194 11.88 16.27 3.79
C GLY A 194 11.38 15.74 2.46
N ALA A 195 11.07 14.44 2.37
CA ALA A 195 10.57 13.80 1.15
C ALA A 195 9.14 14.21 0.78
N LEU A 196 8.36 14.72 1.74
CA LEU A 196 6.96 15.08 1.54
C LEU A 196 6.81 16.58 1.26
N SER A 197 6.05 16.92 0.23
CA SER A 197 5.49 18.26 0.03
C SER A 197 3.99 18.25 0.31
N SER A 198 3.29 19.36 0.03
CA SER A 198 1.84 19.45 0.28
C SER A 198 1.01 18.34 -0.37
N HIS A 199 1.46 17.77 -1.50
CA HIS A 199 0.76 16.69 -2.21
C HIS A 199 1.70 15.78 -3.03
N GLU A 200 3.00 15.79 -2.82
CA GLU A 200 3.92 14.98 -3.63
C GLU A 200 4.99 14.36 -2.73
N VAL A 201 5.52 13.22 -3.18
CA VAL A 201 6.62 12.54 -2.51
C VAL A 201 7.82 12.55 -3.42
N ASN A 202 8.92 13.17 -3.03
CA ASN A 202 10.19 12.96 -3.71
C ASN A 202 10.78 11.63 -3.24
N ALA A 203 10.64 10.56 -4.04
CA ALA A 203 11.12 9.24 -3.64
C ALA A 203 12.63 9.20 -3.46
N ASN A 204 13.41 10.06 -4.14
CA ASN A 204 14.85 10.17 -3.92
C ASN A 204 15.20 10.42 -2.45
N LEU A 205 14.33 11.13 -1.73
CA LEU A 205 14.49 11.46 -0.32
C LEU A 205 13.72 10.50 0.60
N CYS A 206 12.73 9.76 0.11
CA CYS A 206 11.87 8.92 0.94
C CYS A 206 12.66 7.73 1.53
N ILE A 207 12.66 7.57 2.85
CA ILE A 207 13.34 6.45 3.53
C ILE A 207 12.76 5.10 3.04
N SER A 208 11.44 5.03 2.82
CA SER A 208 10.79 3.82 2.32
C SER A 208 11.36 3.39 0.96
N TYR A 209 11.44 4.31 -0.02
CA TYR A 209 12.08 4.03 -1.31
C TYR A 209 13.55 3.62 -1.15
N ASN A 210 14.32 4.37 -0.36
CA ASN A 210 15.76 4.15 -0.23
C ASN A 210 16.09 2.79 0.43
N THR A 211 15.22 2.29 1.29
CA THR A 211 15.40 1.00 2.00
C THR A 211 14.83 -0.19 1.24
N ILE A 212 13.84 0.00 0.37
CA ILE A 212 13.11 -1.11 -0.28
C ILE A 212 13.44 -1.23 -1.78
N GLU A 213 13.44 -0.12 -2.51
CA GLU A 213 13.40 -0.09 -3.98
C GLU A 213 14.73 0.33 -4.61
N ARG A 214 15.55 1.13 -3.89
CA ARG A 214 16.85 1.55 -4.38
C ARG A 214 17.74 0.33 -4.60
N LYS A 215 18.48 0.31 -5.72
CA LYS A 215 19.45 -0.75 -6.06
C LYS A 215 20.88 -0.38 -5.69
N ASP A 216 21.21 0.91 -5.75
CA ASP A 216 22.53 1.44 -5.36
C ASP A 216 22.61 1.70 -3.85
N ASP A 217 23.76 2.18 -3.39
CA ASP A 217 23.98 2.57 -2.01
C ASP A 217 23.02 3.69 -1.57
N ILE A 218 22.58 3.63 -0.32
CA ILE A 218 21.76 4.69 0.29
C ILE A 218 22.61 5.96 0.42
N PRO A 219 22.17 7.12 -0.13
CA PRO A 219 22.93 8.36 -0.02
C PRO A 219 23.22 8.71 1.44
N SER A 220 24.41 9.23 1.71
CA SER A 220 24.89 9.54 3.07
C SER A 220 23.93 10.44 3.86
N GLU A 221 23.33 11.42 3.20
CA GLU A 221 22.35 12.33 3.81
C GLU A 221 21.05 11.63 4.23
N ILE A 222 20.63 10.59 3.50
CA ILE A 222 19.49 9.76 3.89
C ILE A 222 19.89 8.80 5.01
N LYS A 223 21.09 8.19 4.92
CA LYS A 223 21.61 7.27 5.95
C LYS A 223 21.72 7.93 7.32
N LYS A 224 22.11 9.21 7.39
CA LYS A 224 22.13 9.99 8.65
C LYS A 224 20.73 10.23 9.24
N LYS A 225 19.68 10.24 8.41
CA LYS A 225 18.31 10.66 8.78
C LYS A 225 17.34 9.50 8.94
N MET A 226 17.65 8.31 8.40
CA MET A 226 16.79 7.14 8.53
C MET A 226 16.76 6.56 9.95
N GLY A 227 17.78 6.82 10.76
CA GLY A 227 17.94 6.21 12.08
C GLY A 227 18.06 4.70 11.95
N ASP A 228 17.38 3.95 12.83
CA ASP A 228 17.41 2.48 12.79
C ASP A 228 16.47 1.85 11.74
N ARG A 229 15.77 2.66 10.92
CA ARG A 229 14.79 2.16 9.94
C ARG A 229 15.47 1.56 8.73
N PHE A 230 15.64 0.25 8.69
CA PHE A 230 16.33 -0.45 7.59
C PHE A 230 15.38 -1.03 6.53
N PHE A 231 14.07 -1.09 6.81
CA PHE A 231 13.04 -1.54 5.87
C PHE A 231 11.72 -0.76 6.03
N GLY A 232 11.47 0.18 5.13
CA GLY A 232 10.27 1.02 5.16
C GLY A 232 10.35 2.18 6.17
N CYS A 233 9.29 2.99 6.23
CA CYS A 233 9.19 4.11 7.18
C CYS A 233 7.73 4.50 7.44
N ASP A 234 7.33 4.50 8.71
CA ASP A 234 5.96 4.89 9.12
C ASP A 234 5.86 6.33 9.65
N ALA A 235 6.96 7.12 9.62
CA ALA A 235 7.02 8.41 10.31
C ALA A 235 5.88 9.38 9.92
N CYS A 236 5.49 9.41 8.64
CA CYS A 236 4.39 10.25 8.15
C CYS A 236 3.00 9.72 8.53
N GLN A 237 2.86 8.42 8.80
CA GLN A 237 1.64 7.79 9.30
C GLN A 237 1.52 7.95 10.81
N GLU A 238 2.60 7.75 11.57
CA GLU A 238 2.58 7.78 13.05
C GLU A 238 2.14 9.15 13.60
N VAL A 239 2.51 10.24 12.93
CA VAL A 239 2.10 11.60 13.33
C VAL A 239 0.73 12.02 12.79
N CYS A 240 0.12 11.24 11.89
CA CYS A 240 -1.16 11.57 11.28
C CYS A 240 -2.28 11.53 12.32
N PRO A 241 -3.04 12.64 12.53
CA PRO A 241 -4.11 12.66 13.53
C PRO A 241 -5.20 11.58 13.31
N TRP A 242 -5.42 11.18 12.05
CA TRP A 242 -6.41 10.18 11.68
C TRP A 242 -6.01 8.75 12.07
N ASN A 243 -4.73 8.52 12.39
CA ASN A 243 -4.26 7.23 12.88
C ASN A 243 -4.38 7.09 14.41
N ARG A 244 -4.69 8.16 15.15
CA ARG A 244 -4.94 8.06 16.60
C ARG A 244 -6.15 7.20 16.95
N LYS A 245 -7.09 7.08 16.02
CA LYS A 245 -8.31 6.28 16.14
C LYS A 245 -8.24 5.01 15.30
N ALA A 246 -7.07 4.64 14.79
CA ALA A 246 -6.91 3.42 14.02
C ALA A 246 -7.36 2.21 14.85
N VAL A 247 -8.22 1.40 14.25
CA VAL A 247 -8.79 0.21 14.89
C VAL A 247 -7.77 -0.93 14.77
N LEU A 248 -7.64 -1.76 15.80
CA LEU A 248 -6.80 -2.96 15.74
C LEU A 248 -7.26 -3.88 14.59
N HIS A 249 -6.34 -4.40 13.80
CA HIS A 249 -6.69 -5.40 12.78
C HIS A 249 -7.06 -6.76 13.42
N HIS A 250 -7.86 -7.56 12.70
CA HIS A 250 -8.22 -8.92 13.11
C HIS A 250 -7.71 -10.00 12.15
N VAL A 251 -6.83 -9.60 11.22
CA VAL A 251 -6.20 -10.51 10.25
C VAL A 251 -5.06 -11.28 10.91
N GLU A 252 -5.22 -12.59 11.08
CA GLU A 252 -4.21 -13.45 11.73
C GLU A 252 -2.87 -13.40 11.01
N GLU A 253 -2.88 -13.42 9.67
CA GLU A 253 -1.69 -13.41 8.83
C GLU A 253 -0.87 -12.12 8.97
N PHE A 254 -1.47 -11.02 9.48
CA PHE A 254 -0.77 -9.75 9.74
C PHE A 254 -0.30 -9.61 11.18
N SER A 255 -0.51 -10.65 12.01
CA SER A 255 0.03 -10.67 13.37
C SER A 255 1.55 -10.53 13.33
N PRO A 256 2.13 -9.64 14.16
CA PRO A 256 3.57 -9.44 14.14
C PRO A 256 4.34 -10.71 14.51
N ASN A 257 5.34 -11.03 13.70
CA ASN A 257 6.27 -12.12 13.94
C ASN A 257 7.09 -11.85 15.20
N GLU A 258 6.97 -12.66 16.25
CA GLU A 258 7.67 -12.42 17.54
C GLU A 258 9.20 -12.35 17.39
N TRP A 259 9.78 -13.11 16.45
CA TRP A 259 11.22 -13.03 16.16
C TRP A 259 11.59 -11.64 15.61
N LEU A 260 10.80 -11.08 14.70
CA LEU A 260 11.03 -9.77 14.10
C LEU A 260 10.95 -8.64 15.15
N MET A 261 10.09 -8.84 16.15
CA MET A 261 9.86 -7.84 17.20
C MET A 261 11.06 -7.63 18.13
N ARG A 262 12.01 -8.58 18.15
CA ARG A 262 13.12 -8.63 19.13
C ARG A 262 14.51 -8.81 18.50
N MET A 263 14.57 -9.01 17.18
CA MET A 263 15.81 -9.37 16.49
C MET A 263 16.84 -8.23 16.52
N SER A 264 17.99 -8.48 17.12
CA SER A 264 19.06 -7.50 17.26
C SER A 264 19.80 -7.27 15.94
N ARG A 265 20.54 -6.16 15.86
CA ARG A 265 21.37 -5.83 14.70
C ARG A 265 22.42 -6.92 14.42
N GLU A 266 23.03 -7.47 15.46
CA GLU A 266 24.03 -8.53 15.36
C GLU A 266 23.41 -9.81 14.80
N GLU A 267 22.20 -10.17 15.25
CA GLU A 267 21.47 -11.33 14.73
C GLU A 267 21.13 -11.16 13.25
N TRP A 268 20.74 -9.96 12.81
CA TRP A 268 20.53 -9.66 11.39
C TRP A 268 21.79 -9.82 10.55
N LEU A 269 22.92 -9.30 11.03
CA LEU A 269 24.20 -9.40 10.31
C LEU A 269 24.73 -10.84 10.27
N ALA A 270 24.40 -11.65 11.28
CA ALA A 270 24.79 -13.05 11.39
C ALA A 270 23.92 -14.03 10.59
N LEU A 271 22.77 -13.61 10.05
CA LEU A 271 21.91 -14.48 9.23
C LEU A 271 22.66 -15.04 8.02
N ASP A 272 22.46 -16.32 7.73
CA ASP A 272 22.85 -16.95 6.47
C ASP A 272 21.65 -17.06 5.51
N GLU A 273 21.93 -17.36 4.25
CA GLU A 273 20.92 -17.42 3.19
C GLU A 273 19.90 -18.54 3.41
N GLU A 274 20.32 -19.70 3.94
CA GLU A 274 19.41 -20.82 4.22
C GLU A 274 18.39 -20.45 5.29
N THR A 275 18.86 -19.90 6.42
CA THR A 275 18.01 -19.43 7.51
C THR A 275 17.10 -18.30 7.04
N PHE A 276 17.62 -17.39 6.20
CA PHE A 276 16.83 -16.31 5.62
C PHE A 276 15.69 -16.84 4.75
N GLN A 277 15.96 -17.74 3.81
CA GLN A 277 14.93 -18.28 2.92
C GLN A 277 13.85 -19.04 3.67
N VAL A 278 14.19 -19.76 4.74
CA VAL A 278 13.21 -20.49 5.56
C VAL A 278 12.38 -19.53 6.42
N ARG A 279 13.02 -18.62 7.16
CA ARG A 279 12.35 -17.74 8.13
C ARG A 279 11.52 -16.65 7.44
N PHE A 280 11.96 -16.16 6.29
CA PHE A 280 11.36 -15.02 5.61
C PHE A 280 10.48 -15.39 4.40
N LYS A 281 10.32 -16.68 4.08
CA LYS A 281 9.58 -17.22 2.91
C LYS A 281 8.22 -16.56 2.64
N GLU A 282 7.54 -16.12 3.68
CA GLU A 282 6.21 -15.53 3.57
C GLU A 282 6.17 -14.06 4.00
N SER A 283 7.31 -13.42 4.22
CA SER A 283 7.39 -12.01 4.64
C SER A 283 7.70 -11.09 3.47
N PRO A 284 7.20 -9.83 3.46
CA PRO A 284 7.64 -8.81 2.50
C PRO A 284 9.15 -8.59 2.47
N LEU A 285 9.83 -8.86 3.59
CA LEU A 285 11.28 -8.76 3.75
C LEU A 285 12.06 -9.73 2.84
N GLN A 286 11.42 -10.74 2.26
CA GLN A 286 12.07 -11.61 1.28
C GLN A 286 12.44 -10.89 -0.02
N ARG A 287 11.62 -9.91 -0.45
CA ARG A 287 11.76 -9.21 -1.73
C ARG A 287 13.11 -8.53 -1.97
N PRO A 288 13.69 -7.75 -1.02
CA PRO A 288 15.01 -7.15 -1.22
C PRO A 288 16.17 -8.17 -1.17
N GLY A 289 15.97 -9.33 -0.54
CA GLY A 289 17.03 -10.31 -0.27
C GLY A 289 17.92 -9.96 0.93
N LEU A 290 18.64 -10.97 1.44
CA LEU A 290 19.44 -10.86 2.66
C LEU A 290 20.57 -9.83 2.55
N GLU A 291 21.34 -9.87 1.45
CA GLU A 291 22.47 -8.97 1.24
C GLU A 291 22.05 -7.51 1.25
N ARG A 292 20.88 -7.20 0.65
CA ARG A 292 20.35 -5.83 0.67
C ARG A 292 19.92 -5.41 2.07
N ILE A 293 19.31 -6.31 2.84
CA ILE A 293 18.97 -6.04 4.24
C ILE A 293 20.22 -5.74 5.06
N LYS A 294 21.27 -6.57 4.93
CA LYS A 294 22.55 -6.35 5.63
C LYS A 294 23.21 -5.04 5.22
N HIS A 295 23.13 -4.66 3.95
CA HIS A 295 23.65 -3.38 3.47
C HIS A 295 22.92 -2.17 4.07
N ASN A 296 21.60 -2.29 4.29
CA ASN A 296 20.79 -1.21 4.86
C ASN A 296 20.99 -1.01 6.36
N LEU A 297 21.50 -2.03 7.07
CA LEU A 297 21.84 -1.96 8.49
C LEU A 297 23.13 -1.14 8.67
#